data_AF-A0A401L647-F1
#
_entry.id   AF-A0A401L647-F1
#
_cell.length_a   1.000
_cell.length_b   1.000
_cell.length_c   1.000
_cell.angle_alpha   90.00
_cell.angle_beta   90.00
_cell.angle_gamma   90.00
#
_symmetry.space_group_name_H-M   'P 1'
#
loop_
_entity.id
_entity.type
_entity.pdbx_description
1 polymer ?
#
loop_
_entity_poly.entity_id
_entity_poly.type
_entity_poly.pdbx_seq_one_letter_code
_entity_poly.pdbx_strand_id
1 'polypeptide(L)'
;MMSILSLLFLPLFHNLAHAGTIYHSNFTSSLSPFSACNVESPSYSTATDGNLTVYFDESYYDGTRDRKGAEICVFEDGTSTNVRQMTKEGWQGFSIYVPSDTYPTDKSAIIAQQFCPGGCSSWCGTVEIVNNTLQTTHRAACSTGTTSTLVDDIERDAWHNVVVHMRVSEESDGAYEVWWDGEQVYSVEDIDVGFGTWDDNDTLTTGWYFKNGEYCFDVDAYTNATRTLYFDNITWYETDDGSDDGTALIRRGTEIISARLQTSQQPLIKEWIGIFLVFFTVFAFGLATTWVAYTCAEVIQTLAAIEDPNSKSTPYIHLDNETTNPDPELTTTTTPKPITSDLRTAINHLLTLGGGGIFSTFRGFRMYLAFIWLDAGLALLIPTFIPVPIHMGFVSFMTVFIGRMFLATWEMAWVHVVIADKSPIVSYRRMLGYQHWRRIAPVAVLHNAVMSVTYSLNLAASRVVGRVIWVILGGEHGKGSSGGSAEGGIGVVLLMMFFLLVTVPVKAIFTRVAASMLPEGLDPIVPFDRRFGGKVISEGGGETLGIMEAWTTFEWSARVRYLKVVLKALALEVALGVLGGLLVIGELKWLLYSH
;
A
#
# COMPACT_ATOMS: atom_id res chain seq x y z
N MET A 1 -20.46 2.30 8.69
CA MET A 1 -20.52 3.77 8.51
C MET A 1 -19.83 4.42 9.70
N MET A 2 -18.51 4.58 9.59
CA MET A 2 -17.68 5.45 10.43
C MET A 2 -16.85 6.27 9.45
N SER A 3 -16.81 7.56 9.71
CA SER A 3 -16.65 8.62 8.72
C SER A 3 -15.20 8.77 8.21
N ILE A 4 -15.05 8.80 6.89
CA ILE A 4 -13.81 9.08 6.14
C ILE A 4 -13.44 10.59 6.19
N LEU A 5 -14.10 11.38 7.03
CA LEU A 5 -13.96 12.85 7.03
C LEU A 5 -12.90 13.43 7.98
N SER A 6 -12.07 12.62 8.63
CA SER A 6 -11.03 13.11 9.55
C SER A 6 -9.64 13.27 8.92
N LEU A 7 -9.46 12.96 7.62
CA LEU A 7 -8.17 13.07 6.92
C LEU A 7 -8.06 14.30 6.00
N LEU A 8 -9.01 15.24 6.09
CA LEU A 8 -9.04 16.47 5.29
C LEU A 8 -9.09 17.72 6.18
N PHE A 9 -8.10 17.86 7.06
CA PHE A 9 -7.72 19.15 7.65
C PHE A 9 -6.19 19.18 7.84
N LEU A 10 -5.48 19.47 6.75
CA LEU A 10 -4.18 20.14 6.81
C LEU A 10 -4.34 21.49 6.10
N PRO A 11 -4.80 22.54 6.79
CA PRO A 11 -4.66 23.89 6.28
C PRO A 11 -3.33 24.47 6.77
N LEU A 12 -2.61 25.07 5.81
CA LEU A 12 -1.85 26.30 6.00
C LEU A 12 -0.92 26.37 7.22
N PHE A 13 0.36 26.01 7.04
CA PHE A 13 1.41 26.69 7.78
C PHE A 13 1.57 28.10 7.21
N HIS A 14 0.92 29.07 7.86
CA HIS A 14 1.28 30.48 7.71
C HIS A 14 2.56 30.75 8.50
N ASN A 15 3.45 31.53 7.87
CA ASN A 15 4.60 32.18 8.50
C ASN A 15 4.18 32.83 9.82
N LEU A 16 4.71 32.33 10.94
CA LEU A 16 4.91 33.15 12.13
C LEU A 16 6.35 33.64 12.06
N ALA A 17 6.53 34.95 12.12
CA ALA A 17 7.83 35.56 12.29
C ALA A 17 8.36 35.11 13.66
N HIS A 18 9.47 34.38 13.68
CA HIS A 18 10.07 33.85 14.92
C HIS A 18 11.00 34.92 15.49
N ALA A 19 10.85 35.24 16.78
CA ALA A 19 11.65 36.24 17.48
C ALA A 19 12.85 35.64 18.26
N GLY A 20 13.11 34.32 18.15
CA GLY A 20 14.24 33.66 18.82
C GLY A 20 14.92 32.56 17.99
N THR A 21 16.12 32.14 18.41
CA THR A 21 16.88 31.04 17.78
C THR A 21 16.31 29.68 18.22
N ILE A 22 16.06 28.78 17.27
CA ILE A 22 15.60 27.40 17.54
C ILE A 22 16.68 26.40 17.11
N TYR A 23 17.13 25.56 18.04
CA TYR A 23 17.88 24.34 17.74
C TYR A 23 16.96 23.14 17.89
N HIS A 24 16.79 22.36 16.83
CA HIS A 24 15.88 21.23 16.83
C HIS A 24 16.41 20.05 16.02
N SER A 25 16.26 18.83 16.55
CA SER A 25 16.50 17.61 15.80
C SER A 25 15.57 16.48 16.25
N ASN A 26 15.16 15.67 15.27
CA ASN A 26 14.50 14.38 15.46
C ASN A 26 15.44 13.20 15.13
N PHE A 27 16.74 13.48 14.96
CA PHE A 27 17.80 12.49 14.75
C PHE A 27 17.56 11.47 13.61
N THR A 28 16.71 11.80 12.64
CA THR A 28 16.38 10.95 11.48
C THR A 28 17.55 10.71 10.53
N SER A 29 18.56 11.57 10.56
CA SER A 29 19.69 11.51 9.61
C SER A 29 21.05 11.80 10.21
N SER A 30 21.14 12.57 11.30
CA SER A 30 22.40 12.93 11.96
C SER A 30 22.15 13.55 13.33
N LEU A 31 23.23 13.85 14.07
CA LEU A 31 23.19 14.65 15.30
C LEU A 31 22.89 16.13 15.06
N SER A 32 23.05 16.64 13.82
CA SER A 32 22.86 18.06 13.48
C SER A 32 21.47 18.56 13.91
N PRO A 33 21.37 19.79 14.48
CA PRO A 33 22.42 20.81 14.66
C PRO A 33 23.33 20.58 15.88
N PHE A 34 23.14 19.49 16.62
CA PHE A 34 23.92 19.17 17.80
C PHE A 34 25.22 18.43 17.45
N SER A 35 26.14 18.44 18.40
CA SER A 35 27.39 17.68 18.39
C SER A 35 27.55 16.92 19.70
N ALA A 36 28.12 15.72 19.63
CA ALA A 36 28.48 14.99 20.84
C ALA A 36 29.52 15.79 21.65
N CYS A 37 29.32 15.87 22.96
CA CYS A 37 30.18 16.61 23.86
C CYS A 37 30.33 15.89 25.20
N ASN A 38 31.40 16.23 25.93
CA ASN A 38 31.72 15.65 27.22
C ASN A 38 31.63 14.12 27.25
N VAL A 39 32.28 13.51 26.24
CA VAL A 39 32.20 12.10 25.93
C VAL A 39 33.55 11.58 25.47
N GLU A 40 33.88 10.35 25.87
CA GLU A 40 35.07 9.63 25.40
C GLU A 40 34.75 8.14 25.21
N SER A 41 35.33 7.53 24.18
CA SER A 41 35.16 6.11 23.86
C SER A 41 35.56 5.22 25.05
N PRO A 42 34.77 4.18 25.38
CA PRO A 42 33.68 3.59 24.58
C PRO A 42 32.30 4.24 24.76
N SER A 43 32.16 5.27 25.59
CA SER A 43 30.90 6.01 25.72
C SER A 43 30.64 6.85 24.46
N TYR A 44 29.37 7.07 24.11
CA TYR A 44 29.00 7.81 22.90
C TYR A 44 27.61 8.44 22.96
N SER A 45 27.44 9.49 22.15
CA SER A 45 26.15 10.08 21.77
C SER A 45 26.02 10.00 20.26
N THR A 46 25.06 9.24 19.72
CA THR A 46 24.91 9.03 18.28
C THR A 46 23.46 9.03 17.84
N ALA A 47 23.18 9.62 16.68
CA ALA A 47 21.88 9.46 16.03
C ALA A 47 21.84 8.10 15.32
N THR A 48 20.96 7.19 15.74
CA THR A 48 20.78 5.86 15.15
C THR A 48 19.29 5.54 15.07
N ASP A 49 18.83 4.97 13.96
CA ASP A 49 17.44 4.51 13.77
C ASP A 49 16.34 5.54 14.09
N GLY A 50 16.63 6.83 13.91
CA GLY A 50 15.66 7.92 14.10
C GLY A 50 15.50 8.41 15.54
N ASN A 51 16.47 8.15 16.41
CA ASN A 51 16.58 8.75 17.74
C ASN A 51 18.06 9.03 18.10
N LEU A 52 18.28 9.81 19.16
CA LEU A 52 19.58 9.95 19.81
C LEU A 52 19.77 8.82 20.81
N THR A 53 20.76 7.96 20.59
CA THR A 53 21.24 6.99 21.57
C THR A 53 22.39 7.60 22.38
N VAL A 54 22.28 7.53 23.70
CA VAL A 54 23.33 7.93 24.65
C VAL A 54 23.76 6.69 25.41
N TYR A 55 25.03 6.33 25.32
CA TYR A 55 25.59 5.14 25.96
C TYR A 55 26.75 5.55 26.87
N PHE A 56 26.72 5.04 28.11
CA PHE A 56 27.76 5.24 29.10
C PHE A 56 28.25 3.90 29.68
N ASP A 57 29.56 3.76 29.80
CA ASP A 57 30.24 2.60 30.41
C ASP A 57 31.06 3.04 31.63
N GLU A 58 30.58 2.67 32.83
CA GLU A 58 31.22 3.03 34.09
C GLU A 58 32.65 2.48 34.22
N SER A 59 32.96 1.36 33.56
CA SER A 59 34.26 0.68 33.72
C SER A 59 35.43 1.49 33.15
N TYR A 60 35.14 2.49 32.32
CA TYR A 60 36.13 3.39 31.72
C TYR A 60 36.25 4.73 32.45
N TYR A 61 35.49 4.96 33.51
CA TYR A 61 35.62 6.16 34.32
C TYR A 61 36.98 6.23 35.01
N ASP A 62 37.68 7.36 34.87
CA ASP A 62 39.02 7.58 35.41
C ASP A 62 39.13 8.83 36.30
N GLY A 63 37.98 9.39 36.71
CA GLY A 63 37.93 10.64 37.46
C GLY A 63 37.71 11.89 36.61
N THR A 64 37.88 11.81 35.28
CA THR A 64 37.75 12.98 34.38
C THR A 64 36.30 13.28 33.99
N ARG A 65 36.04 14.50 33.49
CA ARG A 65 34.69 14.94 33.11
C ARG A 65 34.18 14.25 31.84
N ASP A 66 35.06 14.02 30.86
CA ASP A 66 34.67 13.46 29.57
C ASP A 66 34.45 11.94 29.63
N ARG A 67 34.91 11.29 30.71
CA ARG A 67 34.58 9.89 31.04
C ARG A 67 33.48 9.74 32.08
N LYS A 68 32.71 10.80 32.30
CA LYS A 68 31.63 10.86 33.30
C LYS A 68 30.27 11.06 32.61
N GLY A 69 29.99 10.19 31.64
CA GLY A 69 28.78 10.22 30.84
C GLY A 69 29.02 10.57 29.36
N ALA A 70 27.95 10.97 28.68
CA ALA A 70 27.96 11.37 27.27
C ALA A 70 26.81 12.34 27.01
N GLU A 71 27.07 13.45 26.31
CA GLU A 71 26.06 14.50 26.10
C GLU A 71 26.04 15.00 24.66
N ILE A 72 25.08 15.87 24.38
CA ILE A 72 25.02 16.68 23.17
C ILE A 72 25.00 18.18 23.51
N CYS A 73 25.68 18.95 22.67
CA CYS A 73 25.89 20.38 22.80
C CYS A 73 25.74 21.06 21.43
N VAL A 74 25.67 22.39 21.43
CA VAL A 74 25.83 23.21 20.22
C VAL A 74 27.12 24.00 20.36
N PHE A 75 28.02 23.88 19.38
CA PHE A 75 29.32 24.55 19.39
C PHE A 75 29.39 25.72 18.40
N GLU A 76 30.18 26.73 18.73
CA GLU A 76 30.53 27.79 17.77
C GLU A 76 31.28 27.18 16.59
N ASP A 77 30.99 27.65 15.38
CA ASP A 77 31.53 27.11 14.13
C ASP A 77 33.06 26.95 14.17
N GLY A 78 33.52 25.72 13.98
CA GLY A 78 34.95 25.39 13.94
C GLY A 78 35.65 25.33 15.30
N THR A 79 34.90 25.36 16.41
CA THR A 79 35.45 25.30 17.78
C THR A 79 34.83 24.16 18.60
N SER A 80 35.31 23.99 19.83
CA SER A 80 34.68 23.17 20.88
C SER A 80 34.04 24.02 21.99
N THR A 81 33.80 25.30 21.70
CA THR A 81 33.19 26.26 22.63
C THR A 81 31.69 26.18 22.49
N ASN A 82 30.96 26.00 23.60
CA ASN A 82 29.49 26.01 23.56
C ASN A 82 28.98 27.38 23.13
N VAL A 83 28.00 27.39 22.21
CA VAL A 83 27.28 28.61 21.85
C VAL A 83 26.55 29.13 23.08
N ARG A 84 26.70 30.42 23.36
CA ARG A 84 25.84 31.12 24.32
C ARG A 84 24.47 31.26 23.67
N GLN A 85 23.49 30.54 24.18
CA GLN A 85 22.18 30.43 23.52
C GLN A 85 21.22 31.50 24.01
N MET A 86 21.28 31.85 25.29
CA MET A 86 20.28 32.68 25.97
C MET A 86 20.95 33.59 26.97
N THR A 87 20.31 34.69 27.31
CA THR A 87 20.78 35.69 28.27
C THR A 87 19.77 35.98 29.37
N LYS A 88 18.48 35.75 29.12
CA LYS A 88 17.40 35.99 30.09
C LYS A 88 16.45 34.80 30.23
N GLU A 89 15.99 34.20 29.14
CA GLU A 89 14.87 33.25 29.22
C GLU A 89 14.88 32.22 28.11
N GLY A 90 14.41 31.02 28.45
CA GLY A 90 13.81 30.16 27.45
C GLY A 90 13.67 28.70 27.81
N TRP A 91 13.53 27.89 26.77
CA TRP A 91 12.78 26.65 26.84
C TRP A 91 13.56 25.46 26.27
N GLN A 92 13.57 24.36 27.03
CA GLN A 92 14.18 23.09 26.64
C GLN A 92 13.15 21.98 26.62
N GLY A 93 12.87 21.45 25.44
CA GLY A 93 11.97 20.32 25.23
C GLY A 93 12.71 19.10 24.71
N PHE A 94 12.31 17.92 25.17
CA PHE A 94 12.82 16.66 24.64
C PHE A 94 11.86 15.51 24.98
N SER A 95 11.91 14.45 24.18
CA SER A 95 11.33 13.16 24.51
C SER A 95 12.43 12.24 25.04
N ILE A 96 12.14 11.45 26.07
CA ILE A 96 13.07 10.47 26.67
C ILE A 96 12.42 9.10 26.75
N TYR A 97 13.22 8.06 26.49
CA TYR A 97 12.87 6.67 26.70
C TYR A 97 13.90 6.04 27.62
N VAL A 98 13.42 5.44 28.71
CA VAL A 98 14.25 4.79 29.72
C VAL A 98 14.02 3.27 29.65
N PRO A 99 14.93 2.50 29.03
CA PRO A 99 14.77 1.06 28.89
C PRO A 99 14.90 0.33 30.24
N SER A 100 14.10 -0.71 30.44
CA SER A 100 14.21 -1.56 31.63
C SER A 100 15.38 -2.53 31.59
N ASP A 101 15.91 -2.85 30.40
CA ASP A 101 16.94 -3.86 30.18
C ASP A 101 18.38 -3.31 30.19
N THR A 102 18.56 -2.04 29.80
CA THR A 102 19.87 -1.42 29.57
C THR A 102 20.14 -0.19 30.44
N TYR A 103 19.13 0.34 31.14
CA TYR A 103 19.30 1.36 32.16
C TYR A 103 18.96 0.79 33.54
N PRO A 104 19.90 0.72 34.50
CA PRO A 104 19.60 0.18 35.83
C PRO A 104 18.69 1.10 36.65
N THR A 105 17.97 0.55 37.64
CA THR A 105 17.02 1.31 38.47
C THR A 105 17.63 1.90 39.74
N ASP A 106 18.90 1.62 40.01
CA ASP A 106 19.64 2.02 41.21
C ASP A 106 20.76 3.04 40.90
N LYS A 107 20.67 3.69 39.74
CA LYS A 107 21.66 4.65 39.24
C LYS A 107 21.06 6.04 39.08
N SER A 108 21.93 7.06 39.08
CA SER A 108 21.52 8.45 38.91
C SER A 108 22.32 9.17 37.83
N ALA A 109 21.64 9.97 37.01
CA ALA A 109 22.28 10.81 36.01
C ALA A 109 21.47 12.09 35.77
N ILE A 110 22.17 13.18 35.47
CA ILE A 110 21.52 14.38 34.92
C ILE A 110 21.26 14.14 33.44
N ILE A 111 20.00 14.30 33.02
CA ILE A 111 19.56 14.04 31.64
C ILE A 111 19.36 15.31 30.79
N ALA A 112 19.18 16.45 31.46
CA ALA A 112 19.15 17.76 30.85
C ALA A 112 19.79 18.79 31.79
N GLN A 113 20.58 19.71 31.24
CA GLN A 113 21.24 20.77 32.00
C GLN A 113 20.92 22.13 31.40
N GLN A 114 20.59 23.09 32.28
CA GLN A 114 20.68 24.52 32.01
C GLN A 114 22.02 24.99 32.56
N PHE A 115 22.97 25.27 31.68
CA PHE A 115 24.37 25.49 32.03
C PHE A 115 24.71 26.98 32.06
N CYS A 116 25.20 27.43 33.22
CA CYS A 116 25.65 28.79 33.47
C CYS A 116 27.19 28.82 33.42
N PRO A 117 27.81 29.28 32.32
CA PRO A 117 29.27 29.31 32.17
C PRO A 117 29.96 30.42 32.98
N GLY A 118 29.20 31.41 33.46
CA GLY A 118 29.70 32.47 34.34
C GLY A 118 29.98 31.99 35.77
N GLY A 119 30.81 32.72 36.50
CA GLY A 119 31.14 32.38 37.89
C GLY A 119 31.97 31.08 38.00
N CYS A 120 31.39 30.03 38.59
CA CYS A 120 32.06 28.73 38.74
C CYS A 120 31.96 27.81 37.51
N SER A 121 31.25 28.22 36.45
CA SER A 121 31.03 27.42 35.23
C SER A 121 30.40 26.05 35.55
N SER A 122 29.10 26.06 35.83
CA SER A 122 28.36 24.86 36.24
C SER A 122 26.89 24.94 35.81
N TRP A 123 26.15 23.85 35.95
CA TRP A 123 24.70 23.88 35.78
C TRP A 123 24.04 24.81 36.80
N CYS A 124 23.01 25.51 36.40
CA CYS A 124 22.15 26.32 37.26
C CYS A 124 20.73 25.74 37.35
N GLY A 125 20.38 24.84 36.42
CA GLY A 125 19.17 24.03 36.45
C GLY A 125 19.44 22.64 35.87
N THR A 126 18.65 21.64 36.26
CA THR A 126 18.83 20.24 35.86
C THR A 126 17.51 19.47 35.87
N VAL A 127 17.41 18.46 35.00
CA VAL A 127 16.47 17.35 35.15
C VAL A 127 17.28 16.07 35.30
N GLU A 128 16.93 15.26 36.28
CA GLU A 128 17.76 14.14 36.75
C GLU A 128 16.91 12.87 36.86
N ILE A 129 17.47 11.73 36.44
CA ILE A 129 17.01 10.42 36.88
C ILE A 129 17.78 10.11 38.15
N VAL A 130 17.08 9.83 39.25
CA VAL A 130 17.67 9.37 40.51
C VAL A 130 16.99 8.08 40.89
N ASN A 131 17.70 6.96 40.72
CA ASN A 131 17.16 5.60 40.76
C ASN A 131 16.10 5.37 39.66
N ASN A 132 14.81 5.37 40.02
CA ASN A 132 13.68 5.39 39.08
C ASN A 132 12.76 6.61 39.26
N THR A 133 13.23 7.63 39.97
CA THR A 133 12.49 8.89 40.14
C THR A 133 12.99 9.92 39.15
N LEU A 134 12.11 10.82 38.70
CA LEU A 134 12.49 12.02 37.98
C LEU A 134 12.55 13.18 38.97
N GLN A 135 13.67 13.91 38.98
CA GLN A 135 13.88 15.06 39.85
C GLN A 135 14.32 16.27 39.05
N THR A 136 14.15 17.45 39.62
CA THR A 136 14.76 18.68 39.13
C THR A 136 15.51 19.38 40.25
N THR A 137 16.63 20.00 39.90
CA THR A 137 17.40 20.86 40.80
C THR A 137 17.72 22.19 40.12
N HIS A 138 17.43 23.31 40.79
CA HIS A 138 17.80 24.66 40.33
C HIS A 138 18.49 25.48 41.43
N ARG A 139 19.25 26.51 41.05
CA ARG A 139 20.02 27.34 42.00
C ARG A 139 20.39 28.73 41.47
N ALA A 140 20.48 29.68 42.39
CA ALA A 140 20.91 31.08 42.18
C ALA A 140 22.43 31.30 42.28
N ALA A 141 23.18 30.29 42.74
CA ALA A 141 24.62 30.41 42.96
C ALA A 141 25.29 29.04 42.87
N CYS A 142 26.62 29.04 42.90
CA CYS A 142 27.46 27.84 42.97
C CYS A 142 27.44 27.19 44.36
N SER A 143 26.24 26.90 44.85
CA SER A 143 25.93 26.34 46.16
C SER A 143 24.97 25.16 46.02
N THR A 144 24.47 24.67 47.15
CA THR A 144 23.37 23.69 47.19
C THR A 144 22.14 24.27 46.49
N GLY A 145 21.59 23.49 45.56
CA GLY A 145 20.35 23.85 44.87
C GLY A 145 19.09 23.38 45.60
N THR A 146 17.96 23.85 45.10
CA THR A 146 16.63 23.41 45.52
C THR A 146 16.24 22.22 44.64
N THR A 147 16.12 21.04 45.25
CA THR A 147 15.71 19.80 44.56
C THR A 147 14.25 19.48 44.84
N SER A 148 13.52 19.02 43.82
CA SER A 148 12.15 18.53 43.95
C SER A 148 11.94 17.28 43.10
N THR A 149 11.19 16.33 43.63
CA THR A 149 10.76 15.14 42.88
C THR A 149 9.58 15.50 41.99
N LEU A 150 9.71 15.22 40.70
CA LEU A 150 8.72 15.48 39.66
C LEU A 150 7.81 14.26 39.44
N VAL A 151 8.41 13.07 39.41
CA VAL A 151 7.75 11.79 39.19
C VAL A 151 8.36 10.76 40.12
N ASP A 152 7.53 10.09 40.92
CA ASP A 152 7.96 9.12 41.94
C ASP A 152 8.40 7.76 41.36
N ASP A 153 7.93 7.41 40.16
CA ASP A 153 8.26 6.16 39.49
C ASP A 153 8.10 6.36 37.97
N ILE A 154 9.22 6.41 37.25
CA ILE A 154 9.22 6.56 35.79
C ILE A 154 8.70 5.25 35.17
N GLU A 155 7.68 5.34 34.32
CA GLU A 155 7.23 4.23 33.50
C GLU A 155 8.34 3.85 32.51
N ARG A 156 8.88 2.64 32.66
CA ARG A 156 9.95 2.14 31.79
C ARG A 156 9.39 1.66 30.46
N ASP A 157 10.25 1.58 29.46
CA ASP A 157 9.92 1.08 28.13
C ASP A 157 8.84 1.89 27.39
N ALA A 158 8.64 3.16 27.80
CA ALA A 158 7.73 4.13 27.21
C ALA A 158 8.47 5.45 26.91
N TRP A 159 7.96 6.19 25.92
CA TRP A 159 8.42 7.55 25.61
C TRP A 159 7.67 8.57 26.46
N HIS A 160 8.41 9.45 27.11
CA HIS A 160 7.87 10.56 27.90
C HIS A 160 8.37 11.90 27.37
N ASN A 161 7.54 12.94 27.47
CA ASN A 161 7.87 14.28 27.03
C ASN A 161 8.19 15.17 28.22
N VAL A 162 9.33 15.84 28.17
CA VAL A 162 9.79 16.78 29.18
C VAL A 162 9.91 18.16 28.55
N VAL A 163 9.37 19.17 29.23
CA VAL A 163 9.59 20.58 28.90
C VAL A 163 10.10 21.28 30.14
N VAL A 164 11.18 22.05 30.00
CA VAL A 164 11.76 22.88 31.04
C VAL A 164 11.70 24.33 30.59
N HIS A 165 11.23 25.20 31.48
CA HIS A 165 11.32 26.64 31.37
C HIS A 165 12.30 27.17 32.40
N MET A 166 13.18 28.08 31.98
CA MET A 166 14.00 28.81 32.92
C MET A 166 14.13 30.27 32.48
N ARG A 167 13.72 31.16 33.38
CA ARG A 167 13.96 32.61 33.32
C ARG A 167 14.94 32.98 34.42
N VAL A 168 16.14 33.42 34.04
CA VAL A 168 17.19 33.78 35.01
C VAL A 168 16.89 35.13 35.66
N SER A 169 17.25 35.28 36.93
CA SER A 169 17.18 36.55 37.66
C SER A 169 18.09 36.56 38.89
N GLU A 170 18.66 37.72 39.22
CA GLU A 170 19.23 38.07 40.53
C GLU A 170 18.41 39.13 41.29
N GLU A 171 17.25 39.51 40.76
CA GLU A 171 16.32 40.49 41.33
C GLU A 171 14.98 39.87 41.78
N SER A 172 14.96 38.55 41.99
CA SER A 172 13.78 37.78 42.38
C SER A 172 12.61 37.86 41.38
N ASP A 173 12.91 37.94 40.09
CA ASP A 173 11.96 37.88 38.97
C ASP A 173 12.15 36.61 38.11
N GLY A 174 12.88 35.63 38.63
CA GLY A 174 13.20 34.39 37.92
C GLY A 174 12.07 33.36 38.03
N ALA A 175 12.11 32.41 37.11
CA ALA A 175 11.16 31.30 37.07
C ALA A 175 11.88 30.00 36.70
N TYR A 176 11.43 28.89 37.28
CA TYR A 176 11.86 27.54 36.92
C TYR A 176 10.68 26.58 36.93
N GLU A 177 10.35 26.03 35.77
CA GLU A 177 9.12 25.25 35.59
C GLU A 177 9.37 24.00 34.75
N VAL A 178 8.66 22.92 35.06
CA VAL A 178 8.82 21.63 34.39
C VAL A 178 7.46 21.01 34.10
N TRP A 179 7.31 20.51 32.86
CA TRP A 179 6.17 19.71 32.43
C TRP A 179 6.61 18.29 32.12
N TRP A 180 5.78 17.32 32.50
CA TRP A 180 5.92 15.90 32.21
C TRP A 180 4.65 15.43 31.51
N ASP A 181 4.79 14.90 30.29
CA ASP A 181 3.67 14.43 29.46
C ASP A 181 2.52 15.45 29.30
N GLY A 182 2.88 16.73 29.26
CA GLY A 182 1.96 17.85 29.08
C GLY A 182 1.34 18.40 30.36
N GLU A 183 1.54 17.74 31.52
CA GLU A 183 1.13 18.24 32.83
C GLU A 183 2.27 19.06 33.46
N GLN A 184 1.96 20.24 34.01
CA GLN A 184 2.94 21.03 34.76
C GLN A 184 3.15 20.39 36.13
N VAL A 185 4.29 19.72 36.30
CA VAL A 185 4.62 18.96 37.51
C VAL A 185 5.45 19.77 38.50
N TYR A 186 6.05 20.87 38.04
CA TYR A 186 6.79 21.79 38.89
C TYR A 186 6.72 23.21 38.35
N SER A 187 6.53 24.19 39.23
CA SER A 187 6.60 25.60 38.90
C SER A 187 6.99 26.38 40.15
N VAL A 188 7.97 27.25 39.99
CA VAL A 188 8.36 28.24 40.99
C VAL A 188 8.70 29.53 40.24
N GLU A 189 8.17 30.64 40.75
CA GLU A 189 8.33 31.99 40.22
C GLU A 189 8.80 32.91 41.35
N ASP A 190 9.14 34.16 41.00
CA ASP A 190 9.64 35.18 41.94
C ASP A 190 10.89 34.72 42.70
N ILE A 191 11.81 34.02 42.00
CA ILE A 191 13.05 33.48 42.59
C ILE A 191 14.31 34.03 41.94
N ASP A 192 15.41 34.00 42.69
CA ASP A 192 16.73 34.11 42.09
C ASP A 192 17.11 32.75 41.49
N VAL A 193 17.53 32.72 40.22
CA VAL A 193 17.95 31.50 39.54
C VAL A 193 18.92 31.83 38.40
N GLY A 194 19.93 31.01 38.20
CA GLY A 194 21.06 31.33 37.32
C GLY A 194 22.15 32.10 38.05
N PHE A 195 23.35 32.12 37.47
CA PHE A 195 24.49 32.86 38.00
C PHE A 195 25.49 33.19 36.90
N GLY A 196 26.17 34.32 37.03
CA GLY A 196 27.17 34.77 36.07
C GLY A 196 27.46 36.25 36.23
N THR A 197 27.69 36.93 35.11
CA THR A 197 27.80 38.39 35.10
C THR A 197 26.49 38.99 34.62
N TRP A 198 25.84 39.76 35.47
CA TRP A 198 24.58 40.44 35.21
C TRP A 198 24.80 41.88 34.72
N ASP A 199 23.84 42.42 33.99
CA ASP A 199 23.74 43.84 33.67
C ASP A 199 22.61 44.53 34.45
N ASP A 200 22.46 45.85 34.23
CA ASP A 200 21.44 46.66 34.91
C ASP A 200 19.99 46.30 34.53
N ASN A 201 19.76 45.33 33.63
CA ASN A 201 18.43 44.85 33.22
C ASN A 201 18.18 43.40 33.68
N ASP A 202 18.88 42.94 34.72
CA ASP A 202 18.72 41.59 35.26
C ASP A 202 18.93 40.48 34.21
N THR A 203 19.92 40.70 33.32
CA THR A 203 20.23 39.81 32.19
C THR A 203 21.66 39.28 32.29
N LEU A 204 21.87 37.99 32.02
CA LEU A 204 23.21 37.38 32.04
C LEU A 204 24.00 37.75 30.78
N THR A 205 24.90 38.72 30.88
CA THR A 205 25.84 39.09 29.81
C THR A 205 26.81 37.97 29.44
N THR A 206 27.06 37.04 30.36
CA THR A 206 27.83 35.82 30.07
C THR A 206 27.04 34.80 29.25
N GLY A 207 25.72 34.98 29.13
CA GLY A 207 24.80 33.99 28.59
C GLY A 207 24.80 32.67 29.35
N TRP A 208 23.91 31.79 28.92
CA TRP A 208 23.75 30.42 29.38
C TRP A 208 23.27 29.55 28.21
N TYR A 209 23.26 28.23 28.38
CA TYR A 209 22.94 27.30 27.29
C TYR A 209 22.45 25.95 27.80
N PHE A 210 21.79 25.19 26.93
CA PHE A 210 21.30 23.86 27.26
C PHE A 210 22.29 22.74 26.91
N LYS A 211 22.13 21.61 27.61
CA LYS A 211 22.67 20.30 27.24
C LYS A 211 21.61 19.22 27.45
N ASN A 212 21.69 18.16 26.65
CA ASN A 212 20.95 16.91 26.86
C ASN A 212 21.90 15.73 26.80
N GLY A 213 21.60 14.65 27.52
CA GLY A 213 22.38 13.41 27.48
C GLY A 213 22.41 12.72 28.83
N GLU A 214 23.58 12.27 29.26
CA GLU A 214 23.80 11.64 30.55
C GLU A 214 25.05 12.21 31.20
N TYR A 215 24.91 12.92 32.32
CA TYR A 215 26.01 13.19 33.25
C TYR A 215 25.81 12.34 34.50
N CYS A 216 26.54 11.23 34.56
CA CYS A 216 26.43 10.23 35.62
C CYS A 216 27.19 10.71 36.87
N PHE A 217 26.51 11.39 37.78
CA PHE A 217 27.16 12.07 38.89
C PHE A 217 27.42 11.18 40.11
N ASP A 218 26.73 10.05 40.18
CA ASP A 218 26.71 9.06 41.27
C ASP A 218 27.94 8.14 41.29
N VAL A 219 29.14 8.73 41.22
CA VAL A 219 30.41 7.99 41.11
C VAL A 219 30.63 6.98 42.23
N ASP A 220 30.10 7.24 43.43
CA ASP A 220 30.19 6.33 44.58
C ASP A 220 29.33 5.06 44.39
N ALA A 221 28.36 5.10 43.48
CA ALA A 221 27.49 3.98 43.12
C ALA A 221 28.00 3.17 41.91
N TYR A 222 29.17 3.52 41.35
CA TYR A 222 29.67 2.82 40.16
C TYR A 222 30.06 1.38 40.48
N THR A 223 29.58 0.46 39.64
CA THR A 223 29.76 -0.98 39.77
C THR A 223 30.20 -1.63 38.46
N ASN A 224 30.79 -0.85 37.55
CA ASN A 224 31.07 -1.23 36.16
C ASN A 224 29.79 -1.57 35.38
N ALA A 225 28.68 -0.88 35.68
CA ALA A 225 27.45 -1.00 34.91
C ALA A 225 27.54 -0.19 33.60
N THR A 226 26.69 -0.56 32.66
CA THR A 226 26.43 0.24 31.45
C THR A 226 25.07 0.90 31.58
N ARG A 227 24.92 2.08 30.98
CA ARG A 227 23.67 2.84 30.99
C ARG A 227 23.37 3.29 29.56
N THR A 228 22.12 3.14 29.14
CA THR A 228 21.69 3.59 27.81
C THR A 228 20.35 4.29 27.90
N LEU A 229 20.30 5.54 27.43
CA LEU A 229 19.08 6.30 27.23
C LEU A 229 18.87 6.61 25.75
N TYR A 230 17.60 6.79 25.40
CA TYR A 230 17.23 7.30 24.10
C TYR A 230 16.50 8.62 24.25
N PHE A 231 16.84 9.57 23.38
CA PHE A 231 16.18 10.85 23.28
C PHE A 231 15.65 11.06 21.88
N ASP A 232 14.58 11.83 21.75
CA ASP A 232 14.09 12.30 20.46
C ASP A 232 13.52 13.73 20.61
N ASN A 233 13.29 14.39 19.49
CA ASN A 233 12.61 15.68 19.41
C ASN A 233 13.22 16.75 20.32
N ILE A 234 14.55 16.74 20.45
CA ILE A 234 15.25 17.74 21.27
C ILE A 234 15.08 19.09 20.60
N THR A 235 14.52 20.04 21.36
CA THR A 235 14.18 21.39 20.91
C THR A 235 14.62 22.38 21.97
N TRP A 236 15.53 23.27 21.61
CA TRP A 236 16.00 24.38 22.45
C TRP A 236 15.55 25.69 21.80
N TYR A 237 14.86 26.51 22.58
CA TYR A 237 14.30 27.76 22.10
C TYR A 237 14.68 28.92 23.02
N GLU A 238 15.37 29.88 22.43
CA GLU A 238 15.73 31.16 23.05
C GLU A 238 14.51 32.10 23.02
N THR A 239 14.14 32.65 24.17
CA THR A 239 13.03 33.63 24.29
C THR A 239 13.47 34.83 25.12
N ASP A 240 14.68 35.34 24.88
CA ASP A 240 15.26 36.47 25.60
C ASP A 240 14.45 37.77 25.49
N ASP A 241 13.49 37.84 24.57
CA ASP A 241 12.56 38.95 24.41
C ASP A 241 11.33 38.88 25.33
N GLY A 242 11.25 37.86 26.20
CA GLY A 242 10.12 37.62 27.10
C GLY A 242 8.92 36.98 26.41
N SER A 243 9.12 36.32 25.26
CA SER A 243 8.04 35.59 24.56
C SER A 243 7.56 34.36 25.34
N ASP A 244 6.24 34.21 25.47
CA ASP A 244 5.57 33.09 26.13
C ASP A 244 5.21 31.92 25.19
N ASP A 245 5.41 32.10 23.87
CA ASP A 245 5.03 31.14 22.84
C ASP A 245 5.92 29.88 22.80
N GLY A 246 7.03 29.87 23.54
CA GLY A 246 7.98 28.77 23.59
C GLY A 246 7.39 27.45 24.07
N THR A 247 6.53 27.48 25.10
CA THR A 247 5.74 26.30 25.53
C THR A 247 4.97 25.69 24.37
N ALA A 248 4.19 26.52 23.67
CA ALA A 248 3.27 26.09 22.66
C ALA A 248 4.01 25.54 21.43
N LEU A 249 5.16 26.12 21.08
CA LEU A 249 6.01 25.63 20.01
C LEU A 249 6.61 24.25 20.34
N ILE A 250 7.16 24.08 21.54
CA ILE A 250 7.73 22.80 21.99
C ILE A 250 6.64 21.73 22.13
N ARG A 251 5.48 22.08 22.71
CA ARG A 251 4.37 21.15 22.89
C ARG A 251 3.81 20.67 21.55
N ARG A 252 3.71 21.55 20.55
CA ARG A 252 3.29 21.15 19.18
C ARG A 252 4.31 20.24 18.51
N GLY A 253 5.60 20.48 18.68
CA GLY A 253 6.67 19.60 18.18
C GLY A 253 6.58 18.19 18.79
N THR A 254 6.42 18.11 20.11
CA THR A 254 6.29 16.84 20.86
C THR A 254 4.96 16.11 20.58
N GLU A 255 3.83 16.80 20.47
CA GLU A 255 2.51 16.22 20.14
C GLU A 255 2.49 15.54 18.75
N ILE A 256 3.14 16.13 17.75
CA ILE A 256 3.18 15.57 16.39
C ILE A 256 3.99 14.26 16.35
N ILE A 257 5.05 14.15 17.17
CA ILE A 257 5.94 12.98 17.20
C ILE A 257 5.40 11.91 18.14
N SER A 258 4.85 12.26 19.31
CA SER A 258 4.11 11.31 20.14
C SER A 258 2.95 10.65 19.38
N ALA A 259 2.25 11.40 18.52
CA ALA A 259 1.26 10.82 17.60
C ALA A 259 1.88 9.85 16.57
N ARG A 260 3.08 10.15 16.04
CA ARG A 260 3.81 9.25 15.12
C ARG A 260 4.38 8.01 15.81
N LEU A 261 4.89 8.15 17.03
CA LEU A 261 5.48 7.09 17.84
C LEU A 261 4.41 6.18 18.47
N GLN A 262 3.27 6.71 18.93
CA GLN A 262 2.10 5.90 19.32
C GLN A 262 1.58 5.07 18.14
N THR A 263 1.63 5.62 16.92
CA THR A 263 1.29 4.86 15.70
C THR A 263 2.33 3.76 15.39
N SER A 264 3.58 3.93 15.84
CA SER A 264 4.65 2.94 15.73
C SER A 264 4.51 1.82 16.78
N GLN A 265 4.12 2.16 18.02
CA GLN A 265 4.04 1.25 19.17
C GLN A 265 2.74 0.42 19.27
N GLN A 266 1.77 0.58 18.36
CA GLN A 266 0.57 -0.26 18.30
C GLN A 266 0.66 -1.30 17.17
N PRO A 267 1.39 -2.42 17.36
CA PRO A 267 1.58 -3.43 16.33
C PRO A 267 0.24 -3.97 15.82
N LEU A 268 -0.75 -4.11 16.71
CA LEU A 268 -2.06 -4.66 16.36
C LEU A 268 -2.81 -3.79 15.34
N ILE A 269 -2.92 -2.47 15.54
CA ILE A 269 -3.68 -1.58 14.63
C ILE A 269 -2.99 -1.50 13.25
N LYS A 270 -1.66 -1.44 13.24
CA LYS A 270 -0.86 -1.38 12.01
C LYS A 270 -0.94 -2.68 11.21
N GLU A 271 -0.91 -3.83 11.88
CA GLU A 271 -1.17 -5.14 11.28
C GLU A 271 -2.57 -5.20 10.65
N TRP A 272 -3.61 -4.78 11.37
CA TRP A 272 -4.98 -4.76 10.85
C TRP A 272 -5.13 -3.83 9.64
N ILE A 273 -4.49 -2.66 9.65
CA ILE A 273 -4.48 -1.75 8.50
C ILE A 273 -3.74 -2.39 7.32
N GLY A 274 -2.57 -2.99 7.53
CA GLY A 274 -1.82 -3.64 6.46
C GLY A 274 -2.56 -4.84 5.87
N ILE A 275 -3.15 -5.70 6.71
CA ILE A 275 -4.01 -6.81 6.27
C ILE A 275 -5.22 -6.28 5.49
N PHE A 276 -5.86 -5.22 5.98
CA PHE A 276 -7.00 -4.60 5.29
C PHE A 276 -6.60 -4.04 3.92
N LEU A 277 -5.45 -3.36 3.82
CA LEU A 277 -4.94 -2.83 2.56
C LEU A 277 -4.65 -3.95 1.55
N VAL A 278 -3.93 -5.00 1.97
CA VAL A 278 -3.68 -6.17 1.12
C VAL A 278 -4.99 -6.79 0.65
N PHE A 279 -5.95 -7.00 1.55
CA PHE A 279 -7.25 -7.56 1.20
C PHE A 279 -8.01 -6.66 0.22
N PHE A 280 -8.02 -5.35 0.47
CA PHE A 280 -8.69 -4.37 -0.39
C PHE A 280 -8.07 -4.32 -1.78
N THR A 281 -6.74 -4.32 -1.89
CA THR A 281 -6.01 -4.31 -3.16
C THR A 281 -6.28 -5.59 -3.94
N VAL A 282 -6.16 -6.77 -3.30
CA VAL A 282 -6.50 -8.06 -3.94
C VAL A 282 -7.96 -8.08 -4.40
N PHE A 283 -8.88 -7.57 -3.58
CA PHE A 283 -10.30 -7.52 -3.92
C PHE A 283 -10.59 -6.57 -5.08
N ALA A 284 -10.06 -5.35 -5.04
CA ALA A 284 -10.27 -4.33 -6.07
C ALA A 284 -9.68 -4.75 -7.42
N PHE A 285 -8.43 -5.23 -7.43
CA PHE A 285 -7.81 -5.75 -8.65
C PHE A 285 -8.47 -7.05 -9.12
N GLY A 286 -8.92 -7.91 -8.20
CA GLY A 286 -9.71 -9.09 -8.54
C GLY A 286 -11.02 -8.73 -9.26
N LEU A 287 -11.74 -7.72 -8.79
CA LEU A 287 -12.93 -7.19 -9.46
C LEU A 287 -12.60 -6.58 -10.82
N ALA A 288 -11.51 -5.79 -10.92
CA ALA A 288 -11.09 -5.19 -12.18
C ALA A 288 -10.68 -6.25 -13.21
N THR A 289 -9.89 -7.24 -12.83
CA THR A 289 -9.49 -8.36 -13.69
C THR A 289 -10.69 -9.19 -14.10
N THR A 290 -11.63 -9.48 -13.18
CA THR A 290 -12.89 -10.18 -13.52
C THR A 290 -13.71 -9.38 -14.52
N TRP A 291 -13.78 -8.06 -14.37
CA TRP A 291 -14.48 -7.19 -15.32
C TRP A 291 -13.83 -7.19 -16.70
N VAL A 292 -12.50 -7.09 -16.79
CA VAL A 292 -11.77 -7.14 -18.06
C VAL A 292 -11.93 -8.51 -18.72
N ALA A 293 -11.71 -9.59 -17.96
CA ALA A 293 -11.84 -10.96 -18.46
C ALA A 293 -13.25 -11.22 -18.99
N TYR A 294 -14.28 -10.79 -18.26
CA TYR A 294 -15.64 -10.98 -18.72
C TYR A 294 -16.03 -10.05 -19.88
N THR A 295 -15.88 -8.73 -19.69
CA THR A 295 -16.40 -7.76 -20.64
C THR A 295 -15.55 -7.72 -21.90
N CYS A 296 -14.24 -7.61 -21.77
CA CYS A 296 -13.34 -7.47 -22.91
C CYS A 296 -13.02 -8.82 -23.56
N ALA A 297 -12.65 -9.84 -22.76
CA ALA A 297 -12.21 -11.14 -23.27
C ALA A 297 -13.35 -12.14 -23.53
N GLU A 298 -14.56 -11.97 -22.97
CA GLU A 298 -15.69 -12.84 -23.30
C GLU A 298 -16.72 -12.12 -24.17
N VAL A 299 -17.31 -11.03 -23.68
CA VAL A 299 -18.42 -10.34 -24.36
C VAL A 299 -17.98 -9.65 -25.65
N ILE A 300 -17.01 -8.73 -25.59
CA ILE A 300 -16.58 -7.96 -26.77
C ILE A 300 -15.87 -8.87 -27.78
N GLN A 301 -15.09 -9.87 -27.32
CA GLN A 301 -14.52 -10.89 -28.19
C GLN A 301 -15.60 -11.65 -28.97
N THR A 302 -16.70 -12.03 -28.31
CA THR A 302 -17.84 -12.71 -28.93
C THR A 302 -18.49 -11.85 -30.02
N LEU A 303 -18.72 -10.57 -29.73
CA LEU A 303 -19.27 -9.62 -30.71
C LEU A 303 -18.33 -9.42 -31.90
N ALA A 304 -17.03 -9.31 -31.64
CA ALA A 304 -16.03 -9.07 -32.69
C ALA A 304 -15.89 -10.26 -33.66
N ALA A 305 -16.16 -11.49 -33.19
CA ALA A 305 -16.09 -12.71 -33.99
C ALA A 305 -17.20 -12.81 -35.04
N ILE A 306 -18.36 -12.19 -34.76
CA ILE A 306 -19.55 -12.27 -35.61
C ILE A 306 -19.82 -10.99 -36.37
N GLU A 307 -19.42 -9.82 -35.86
CA GLU A 307 -19.76 -8.53 -36.43
C GLU A 307 -19.32 -8.39 -37.90
N ASP A 308 -20.29 -8.06 -38.74
CA ASP A 308 -20.11 -7.74 -40.15
C ASP A 308 -20.82 -6.41 -40.46
N PRO A 309 -20.07 -5.29 -40.60
CA PRO A 309 -20.63 -3.97 -40.87
C PRO A 309 -21.28 -3.87 -42.26
N ASN A 310 -20.98 -4.79 -43.18
CA ASN A 310 -21.55 -4.81 -44.53
C ASN A 310 -22.79 -5.71 -44.64
N SER A 311 -23.17 -6.39 -43.55
CA SER A 311 -24.37 -7.23 -43.53
C SER A 311 -25.64 -6.37 -43.67
N LYS A 312 -26.59 -6.85 -44.48
CA LYS A 312 -27.88 -6.18 -44.72
C LYS A 312 -28.84 -6.24 -43.52
N SER A 313 -28.38 -6.68 -42.35
CA SER A 313 -29.19 -6.63 -41.14
C SER A 313 -29.42 -5.17 -40.76
N THR A 314 -30.67 -4.77 -40.59
CA THR A 314 -31.09 -3.41 -40.26
C THR A 314 -30.22 -2.81 -39.14
N PRO A 315 -29.61 -1.62 -39.35
CA PRO A 315 -28.90 -0.94 -38.27
C PRO A 315 -29.88 -0.61 -37.14
N TYR A 316 -29.41 -0.76 -35.91
CA TYR A 316 -30.15 -0.48 -34.69
C TYR A 316 -30.47 1.03 -34.61
N ILE A 317 -31.69 1.43 -34.96
CA ILE A 317 -32.20 2.79 -34.73
C ILE A 317 -33.00 2.75 -33.42
N HIS A 318 -32.49 3.43 -32.39
CA HIS A 318 -33.25 3.70 -31.17
C HIS A 318 -34.32 4.73 -31.52
N LEU A 319 -35.57 4.28 -31.70
CA LEU A 319 -36.73 5.15 -31.92
C LEU A 319 -37.16 5.80 -30.60
N ASP A 320 -36.37 6.75 -30.10
CA ASP A 320 -36.79 7.67 -29.04
C ASP A 320 -36.44 9.11 -29.45
N ASN A 321 -37.16 9.66 -30.44
CA ASN A 321 -37.70 11.03 -30.43
C ASN A 321 -38.47 11.28 -31.74
N GLU A 322 -39.81 11.26 -31.69
CA GLU A 322 -40.59 11.95 -32.72
C GLU A 322 -40.41 13.46 -32.51
N THR A 323 -39.68 14.14 -33.40
CA THR A 323 -40.19 15.31 -34.14
C THR A 323 -39.14 15.90 -35.10
N THR A 324 -39.59 16.07 -36.35
CA THR A 324 -39.22 17.11 -37.35
C THR A 324 -38.40 16.69 -38.58
N ASN A 325 -39.16 16.52 -39.67
CA ASN A 325 -38.91 16.68 -41.12
C ASN A 325 -37.78 15.95 -41.87
N PRO A 326 -38.08 15.35 -43.05
CA PRO A 326 -37.08 14.79 -43.96
C PRO A 326 -36.62 15.83 -44.99
N ASP A 327 -35.31 15.99 -45.16
CA ASP A 327 -34.73 16.50 -46.40
C ASP A 327 -33.90 15.39 -47.07
N PRO A 328 -34.02 15.18 -48.39
CA PRO A 328 -33.35 14.11 -49.10
C PRO A 328 -32.07 14.65 -49.75
N GLU A 329 -30.90 14.38 -49.19
CA GLU A 329 -29.67 14.56 -49.96
C GLU A 329 -28.51 13.64 -49.57
N LEU A 330 -28.00 12.98 -50.61
CA LEU A 330 -26.63 12.51 -50.80
C LEU A 330 -26.17 11.22 -50.09
N THR A 331 -26.50 10.11 -50.77
CA THR A 331 -25.72 8.86 -50.80
C THR A 331 -24.22 9.13 -50.98
N THR A 332 -23.49 9.15 -49.86
CA THR A 332 -22.10 8.70 -49.79
C THR A 332 -22.09 7.48 -48.88
N THR A 333 -21.99 6.30 -49.49
CA THR A 333 -21.87 5.01 -48.82
C THR A 333 -20.53 4.95 -48.09
N THR A 334 -20.45 5.62 -46.94
CA THR A 334 -19.44 5.35 -45.93
C THR A 334 -19.79 4.01 -45.29
N THR A 335 -18.98 3.00 -45.55
CA THR A 335 -19.05 1.71 -44.85
C THR A 335 -19.09 1.97 -43.35
N PRO A 336 -20.15 1.59 -42.62
CA PRO A 336 -20.29 1.95 -41.23
C PRO A 336 -19.12 1.36 -40.43
N LYS A 337 -18.50 2.19 -39.59
CA LYS A 337 -17.38 1.77 -38.76
C LYS A 337 -17.85 0.66 -37.81
N PRO A 338 -17.16 -0.50 -37.73
CA PRO A 338 -17.56 -1.56 -36.81
C PRO A 338 -17.55 -1.07 -35.35
N ILE A 339 -18.56 -1.48 -34.59
CA ILE A 339 -18.72 -1.20 -33.16
C ILE A 339 -17.53 -1.77 -32.37
N THR A 340 -17.05 -2.96 -32.75
CA THR A 340 -15.89 -3.61 -32.11
C THR A 340 -14.54 -3.12 -32.64
N SER A 341 -14.50 -2.03 -33.41
CA SER A 341 -13.24 -1.44 -33.90
C SER A 341 -12.34 -0.93 -32.78
N ASP A 342 -12.93 -0.52 -31.65
CA ASP A 342 -12.22 -0.18 -30.43
C ASP A 342 -12.98 -0.65 -29.18
N LEU A 343 -12.25 -1.00 -28.12
CA LEU A 343 -12.83 -1.45 -26.86
C LEU A 343 -13.72 -0.36 -26.25
N ARG A 344 -13.28 0.90 -26.30
CA ARG A 344 -14.06 2.03 -25.77
C ARG A 344 -15.40 2.19 -26.48
N THR A 345 -15.40 2.07 -27.82
CA THR A 345 -16.64 2.13 -28.62
C THR A 345 -17.57 0.97 -28.29
N ALA A 346 -17.04 -0.25 -28.17
CA ALA A 346 -17.84 -1.42 -27.81
C ALA A 346 -18.40 -1.33 -26.37
N ILE A 347 -17.61 -0.86 -25.40
CA ILE A 347 -18.07 -0.64 -24.02
C ILE A 347 -19.17 0.42 -23.99
N ASN A 348 -18.98 1.56 -24.66
CA ASN A 348 -19.97 2.61 -24.73
C ASN A 348 -21.27 2.11 -25.36
N HIS A 349 -21.19 1.31 -26.42
CA HIS A 349 -22.36 0.67 -27.05
C HIS A 349 -23.12 -0.23 -26.06
N LEU A 350 -22.41 -1.05 -25.28
CA LEU A 350 -23.02 -1.90 -24.25
C LEU A 350 -23.66 -1.07 -23.11
N LEU A 351 -23.01 0.03 -22.71
CA LEU A 351 -23.55 0.94 -21.71
C LEU A 351 -24.83 1.62 -22.20
N THR A 352 -24.85 2.12 -23.45
CA THR A 352 -26.04 2.77 -24.02
C THR A 352 -27.22 1.80 -24.15
N LEU A 353 -26.96 0.54 -24.53
CA LEU A 353 -28.00 -0.49 -24.62
C LEU A 353 -28.67 -0.82 -23.29
N GLY A 354 -27.95 -0.70 -22.16
CA GLY A 354 -28.48 -1.00 -20.84
C GLY A 354 -28.75 0.22 -19.96
N GLY A 355 -28.95 1.41 -20.53
CA GLY A 355 -29.35 2.61 -19.78
C GLY A 355 -28.23 3.28 -18.94
N GLY A 356 -26.96 3.05 -19.28
CA GLY A 356 -25.81 3.79 -18.73
C GLY A 356 -25.19 3.25 -17.43
N GLY A 357 -25.73 2.17 -16.86
CA GLY A 357 -25.15 1.53 -15.67
C GLY A 357 -23.91 0.70 -15.98
N ILE A 358 -22.92 0.66 -15.07
CA ILE A 358 -21.71 -0.17 -15.23
C ILE A 358 -22.08 -1.66 -15.40
N PHE A 359 -23.15 -2.09 -14.73
CA PHE A 359 -23.68 -3.45 -14.82
C PHE A 359 -24.25 -3.81 -16.19
N SER A 360 -24.50 -2.83 -17.06
CA SER A 360 -24.98 -3.03 -18.43
C SER A 360 -23.96 -3.72 -19.32
N THR A 361 -22.67 -3.65 -18.96
CA THR A 361 -21.59 -4.40 -19.62
C THR A 361 -21.59 -5.90 -19.27
N PHE A 362 -22.23 -6.30 -18.17
CA PHE A 362 -22.29 -7.68 -17.67
C PHE A 362 -23.40 -8.53 -18.33
N ARG A 363 -23.57 -8.37 -19.64
CA ARG A 363 -24.62 -9.08 -20.40
C ARG A 363 -24.39 -10.58 -20.36
N GLY A 364 -25.34 -11.35 -19.82
CA GLY A 364 -25.20 -12.81 -19.64
C GLY A 364 -24.36 -13.27 -18.45
N PHE A 365 -23.92 -12.34 -17.58
CA PHE A 365 -22.93 -12.66 -16.54
C PHE A 365 -23.42 -13.66 -15.51
N ARG A 366 -24.71 -13.64 -15.13
CA ARG A 366 -25.27 -14.65 -14.20
C ARG A 366 -25.14 -16.07 -14.75
N MET A 367 -25.33 -16.23 -16.05
CA MET A 367 -25.22 -17.52 -16.72
C MET A 367 -23.77 -17.96 -16.87
N TYR A 368 -22.87 -17.01 -17.13
CA TYR A 368 -21.42 -17.24 -17.12
C TYR A 368 -20.89 -17.62 -15.74
N LEU A 369 -21.35 -16.93 -14.69
CA LEU A 369 -20.97 -17.20 -13.31
C LEU A 369 -21.39 -18.62 -12.91
N ALA A 370 -22.63 -19.02 -13.24
CA ALA A 370 -23.09 -20.39 -13.04
C ALA A 370 -22.23 -21.42 -13.79
N PHE A 371 -21.82 -21.12 -15.04
CA PHE A 371 -20.89 -21.95 -15.79
C PHE A 371 -19.53 -22.08 -15.09
N ILE A 372 -18.93 -20.96 -14.64
CA ILE A 372 -17.67 -20.97 -13.90
C ILE A 372 -17.77 -21.79 -12.62
N TRP A 373 -18.83 -21.61 -11.82
CA TRP A 373 -18.97 -22.36 -10.57
C TRP A 373 -19.19 -23.86 -10.81
N LEU A 374 -19.90 -24.24 -11.89
CA LEU A 374 -20.05 -25.64 -12.29
C LEU A 374 -18.72 -26.22 -12.78
N ASP A 375 -17.99 -25.50 -13.63
CA ASP A 375 -16.69 -25.93 -14.17
C ASP A 375 -15.62 -26.02 -13.06
N ALA A 376 -15.55 -25.02 -12.18
CA ALA A 376 -14.66 -25.00 -11.01
C ALA A 376 -15.05 -26.03 -9.95
N GLY A 377 -16.35 -26.19 -9.67
CA GLY A 377 -16.86 -27.23 -8.78
C GLY A 377 -16.53 -28.63 -9.30
N LEU A 378 -16.66 -28.86 -10.60
CA LEU A 378 -16.25 -30.12 -11.23
C LEU A 378 -14.73 -30.35 -11.09
N ALA A 379 -13.92 -29.31 -11.29
CA ALA A 379 -12.47 -29.39 -11.12
C ALA A 379 -12.03 -29.63 -9.66
N LEU A 380 -12.74 -29.09 -8.67
CA LEU A 380 -12.42 -29.20 -7.25
C LEU A 380 -12.93 -30.49 -6.59
N LEU A 381 -14.13 -30.96 -6.96
CA LEU A 381 -14.76 -32.12 -6.32
C LEU A 381 -14.20 -33.44 -6.84
N ILE A 382 -13.81 -33.53 -8.11
CA ILE A 382 -13.39 -34.80 -8.70
C ILE A 382 -12.12 -35.39 -8.07
N PRO A 383 -11.07 -34.61 -7.73
CA PRO A 383 -9.91 -35.11 -7.01
C PRO A 383 -10.23 -35.62 -5.58
N THR A 384 -11.33 -35.14 -4.98
CA THR A 384 -11.72 -35.49 -3.59
C THR A 384 -12.49 -36.81 -3.49
N PHE A 385 -13.23 -37.19 -4.53
CA PHE A 385 -14.03 -38.43 -4.55
C PHE A 385 -13.43 -39.55 -5.38
N ILE A 386 -12.53 -39.22 -6.30
CA ILE A 386 -11.74 -40.20 -7.05
C ILE A 386 -10.28 -39.90 -6.72
N PRO A 387 -9.57 -40.76 -5.95
CA PRO A 387 -8.16 -40.61 -5.70
C PRO A 387 -7.40 -40.94 -6.99
N VAL A 388 -7.54 -40.09 -8.00
CA VAL A 388 -6.76 -40.15 -9.23
C VAL A 388 -5.42 -39.52 -8.88
N PRO A 389 -4.32 -40.27 -8.91
CA PRO A 389 -3.01 -39.68 -8.80
C PRO A 389 -2.89 -38.63 -9.92
N ILE A 390 -2.55 -37.39 -9.55
CA ILE A 390 -2.39 -36.22 -10.41
C ILE A 390 -1.32 -36.46 -11.53
N HIS A 391 -0.72 -37.64 -11.55
CA HIS A 391 0.22 -38.15 -12.55
C HIS A 391 -0.43 -38.66 -13.84
N MET A 392 -1.75 -38.78 -13.92
CA MET A 392 -2.45 -39.21 -15.16
C MET A 392 -3.06 -38.01 -15.90
N GLY A 393 -2.23 -37.25 -16.62
CA GLY A 393 -2.68 -36.07 -17.40
C GLY A 393 -3.83 -36.37 -18.36
N PHE A 394 -3.92 -37.61 -18.86
CA PHE A 394 -5.04 -38.07 -19.69
C PHE A 394 -6.37 -38.19 -18.94
N VAL A 395 -6.37 -38.65 -17.69
CA VAL A 395 -7.60 -38.77 -16.89
C VAL A 395 -8.13 -37.39 -16.51
N SER A 396 -7.24 -36.47 -16.10
CA SER A 396 -7.59 -35.07 -15.87
C SER A 396 -8.18 -34.42 -17.12
N PHE A 397 -7.53 -34.63 -18.27
CA PHE A 397 -8.02 -34.15 -19.57
C PHE A 397 -9.42 -34.70 -19.87
N MET A 398 -9.63 -36.01 -19.79
CA MET A 398 -10.91 -36.65 -20.13
C MET A 398 -12.03 -36.20 -19.20
N THR A 399 -11.72 -35.99 -17.93
CA THR A 399 -12.69 -35.51 -16.94
C THR A 399 -13.17 -34.10 -17.27
N VAL A 400 -12.23 -33.17 -17.49
CA VAL A 400 -12.54 -31.78 -17.86
C VAL A 400 -13.27 -31.74 -19.21
N PHE A 401 -12.81 -32.54 -20.17
CA PHE A 401 -13.43 -32.63 -21.50
C PHE A 401 -14.88 -33.10 -21.43
N ILE A 402 -15.16 -34.20 -20.72
CA ILE A 402 -16.52 -34.73 -20.55
C ILE A 402 -17.41 -33.70 -19.84
N GLY A 403 -16.92 -33.07 -18.78
CA GLY A 403 -17.62 -32.01 -18.06
C GLY A 403 -18.05 -30.85 -18.96
N ARG A 404 -17.09 -30.30 -19.73
CA ARG A 404 -17.35 -29.20 -20.65
C ARG A 404 -18.26 -29.60 -21.81
N MET A 405 -18.21 -30.85 -22.25
CA MET A 405 -19.15 -31.37 -23.26
C MET A 405 -20.60 -31.44 -22.77
N PHE A 406 -20.83 -31.68 -21.47
CA PHE A 406 -22.17 -31.53 -20.88
C PHE A 406 -22.64 -30.08 -20.84
N LEU A 407 -21.70 -29.13 -20.73
CA LEU A 407 -21.97 -27.69 -20.70
C LEU A 407 -21.95 -27.03 -22.10
N ALA A 408 -21.74 -27.78 -23.18
CA ALA A 408 -21.64 -27.20 -24.54
C ALA A 408 -22.91 -26.45 -24.99
N THR A 409 -24.09 -26.95 -24.66
CA THR A 409 -25.36 -26.25 -24.93
C THR A 409 -25.57 -25.04 -24.02
N TRP A 410 -24.98 -25.06 -22.82
CA TRP A 410 -24.95 -23.91 -21.93
C TRP A 410 -24.08 -22.80 -22.52
N GLU A 411 -22.89 -23.13 -23.01
CA GLU A 411 -21.98 -22.18 -23.64
C GLU A 411 -22.61 -21.54 -24.90
N MET A 412 -23.23 -22.35 -25.76
CA MET A 412 -23.98 -21.85 -26.92
C MET A 412 -25.12 -20.91 -26.52
N ALA A 413 -25.89 -21.26 -25.49
CA ALA A 413 -26.96 -20.40 -25.02
C ALA A 413 -26.44 -19.11 -24.35
N TRP A 414 -25.26 -19.15 -23.71
CA TRP A 414 -24.61 -17.93 -23.24
C TRP A 414 -24.25 -17.02 -24.41
N VAL A 415 -23.72 -17.54 -25.53
CA VAL A 415 -23.47 -16.76 -26.75
C VAL A 415 -24.77 -16.09 -27.22
N HIS A 416 -25.90 -16.80 -27.24
CA HIS A 416 -27.19 -16.22 -27.61
C HIS A 416 -27.63 -15.07 -26.70
N VAL A 417 -27.44 -15.21 -25.39
CA VAL A 417 -27.74 -14.15 -24.41
C VAL A 417 -26.87 -12.92 -24.62
N VAL A 418 -25.60 -13.11 -24.99
CA VAL A 418 -24.66 -12.02 -25.27
C VAL A 418 -25.02 -11.27 -26.55
N ILE A 419 -25.42 -11.98 -27.61
CA ILE A 419 -25.59 -11.36 -28.93
C ILE A 419 -27.01 -10.86 -29.19
N ALA A 420 -28.05 -11.43 -28.56
CA ALA A 420 -29.44 -11.01 -28.74
C ALA A 420 -29.74 -9.73 -27.96
N ASP A 421 -30.57 -8.83 -28.49
CA ASP A 421 -30.99 -7.57 -27.87
C ASP A 421 -31.91 -7.75 -26.66
N LYS A 422 -32.88 -8.65 -26.75
CA LYS A 422 -33.70 -9.07 -25.61
C LYS A 422 -33.21 -10.41 -25.09
N SER A 423 -33.05 -10.52 -23.78
CA SER A 423 -32.56 -11.76 -23.17
C SER A 423 -33.55 -12.90 -23.40
N PRO A 424 -33.14 -14.04 -23.99
CA PRO A 424 -34.03 -15.16 -24.31
C PRO A 424 -34.33 -16.05 -23.08
N ILE A 425 -34.58 -15.47 -21.91
CA ILE A 425 -34.67 -16.17 -20.61
C ILE A 425 -35.65 -17.36 -20.64
N VAL A 426 -36.80 -17.22 -21.31
CA VAL A 426 -37.81 -18.28 -21.42
C VAL A 426 -37.42 -19.36 -22.44
N SER A 427 -36.68 -18.99 -23.49
CA SER A 427 -36.24 -19.89 -24.56
C SER A 427 -35.02 -20.72 -24.18
N TYR A 428 -34.16 -20.22 -23.28
CA TYR A 428 -32.97 -20.92 -22.80
C TYR A 428 -33.25 -22.34 -22.29
N ARG A 429 -34.31 -22.55 -21.51
CA ARG A 429 -34.70 -23.89 -21.04
C ARG A 429 -35.03 -24.86 -22.18
N ARG A 430 -35.50 -24.37 -23.32
CA ARG A 430 -35.81 -25.17 -24.51
C ARG A 430 -34.55 -25.46 -25.36
N MET A 431 -33.53 -24.60 -25.27
CA MET A 431 -32.26 -24.70 -26.02
C MET A 431 -31.26 -25.72 -25.44
N LEU A 432 -31.44 -26.14 -24.19
CA LEU A 432 -30.66 -27.20 -23.54
C LEU A 432 -31.04 -28.62 -24.01
N GLY A 433 -32.01 -28.77 -24.91
CA GLY A 433 -32.51 -30.07 -25.38
C GLY A 433 -31.53 -30.84 -26.29
N TYR A 434 -31.69 -32.16 -26.34
CA TYR A 434 -30.83 -33.09 -27.08
C TYR A 434 -30.70 -32.78 -28.59
N GLN A 435 -31.74 -32.22 -29.21
CA GLN A 435 -31.70 -31.84 -30.64
C GLN A 435 -30.68 -30.72 -30.93
N HIS A 436 -30.58 -29.72 -30.04
CA HIS A 436 -29.60 -28.64 -30.16
C HIS A 436 -28.20 -29.13 -29.80
N TRP A 437 -28.09 -30.06 -28.85
CA TRP A 437 -26.82 -30.68 -28.50
C TRP A 437 -26.17 -31.39 -29.70
N ARG A 438 -26.92 -32.19 -30.47
CA ARG A 438 -26.39 -32.87 -31.66
C ARG A 438 -25.83 -31.90 -32.72
N ARG A 439 -26.38 -30.69 -32.80
CA ARG A 439 -25.98 -29.64 -33.75
C ARG A 439 -24.69 -28.94 -33.33
N ILE A 440 -24.56 -28.58 -32.05
CA ILE A 440 -23.37 -27.90 -31.54
C ILE A 440 -22.23 -28.87 -31.18
N ALA A 441 -22.53 -30.14 -30.92
CA ALA A 441 -21.57 -31.15 -30.46
C ALA A 441 -20.29 -31.24 -31.32
N PRO A 442 -20.33 -31.26 -32.67
CA PRO A 442 -19.12 -31.37 -33.48
C PRO A 442 -18.13 -30.23 -33.26
N VAL A 443 -18.62 -28.97 -33.23
CA VAL A 443 -17.77 -27.81 -32.98
C VAL A 443 -17.37 -27.73 -31.51
N ALA A 444 -18.25 -28.14 -30.60
CA ALA A 444 -17.97 -28.21 -29.17
C ALA A 444 -16.87 -29.22 -28.84
N VAL A 445 -16.79 -30.35 -29.55
CA VAL A 445 -15.68 -31.32 -29.39
C VAL A 445 -14.34 -30.66 -29.70
N LEU A 446 -14.24 -29.93 -30.82
CA LEU A 446 -13.02 -29.20 -31.17
C LEU A 446 -12.67 -28.14 -30.11
N HIS A 447 -13.66 -27.33 -29.73
CA HIS A 447 -13.48 -26.27 -28.74
C HIS A 447 -13.05 -26.82 -27.38
N ASN A 448 -13.82 -27.75 -26.84
CA ASN A 448 -13.57 -28.31 -25.52
C ASN A 448 -12.31 -29.18 -25.46
N ALA A 449 -11.93 -29.86 -26.54
CA ALA A 449 -10.66 -30.57 -26.59
C ALA A 449 -9.50 -29.60 -26.44
N VAL A 450 -9.47 -28.52 -27.22
CA VAL A 450 -8.41 -27.51 -27.14
C VAL A 450 -8.38 -26.84 -25.76
N MET A 451 -9.54 -26.43 -25.23
CA MET A 451 -9.61 -25.82 -23.90
C MET A 451 -9.19 -26.77 -22.78
N SER A 452 -9.51 -28.07 -22.89
CA SER A 452 -9.10 -29.08 -21.90
C SER A 452 -7.60 -29.37 -21.95
N VAL A 453 -6.98 -29.36 -23.14
CA VAL A 453 -5.51 -29.43 -23.26
C VAL A 453 -4.87 -28.19 -22.63
N THR A 454 -5.34 -27.00 -22.96
CA THR A 454 -4.84 -25.74 -22.39
C THR A 454 -4.95 -25.72 -20.87
N TYR A 455 -6.09 -26.14 -20.31
CA TYR A 455 -6.29 -26.24 -18.87
C TYR A 455 -5.31 -27.22 -18.21
N SER A 456 -5.16 -28.42 -18.79
CA SER A 456 -4.26 -29.45 -18.28
C SER A 456 -2.79 -29.00 -18.33
N LEU A 457 -2.40 -28.27 -19.37
CA LEU A 457 -1.06 -27.68 -19.49
C LEU A 457 -0.81 -26.58 -18.47
N ASN A 458 -1.77 -25.68 -18.24
CA ASN A 458 -1.66 -24.65 -17.21
C ASN A 458 -1.52 -25.27 -15.81
N LEU A 459 -2.28 -26.34 -15.51
CA LEU A 459 -2.14 -27.06 -14.24
C LEU A 459 -0.76 -27.70 -14.09
N ALA A 460 -0.22 -28.31 -15.15
CA ALA A 460 1.14 -28.84 -15.14
C ALA A 460 2.21 -27.74 -15.01
N ALA A 461 2.00 -26.59 -15.64
CA ALA A 461 2.92 -25.44 -15.64
C ALA A 461 2.90 -24.63 -14.34
N SER A 462 1.82 -24.69 -13.55
CA SER A 462 1.68 -23.98 -12.27
C SER A 462 2.84 -24.27 -11.28
N ARG A 463 3.44 -25.46 -11.34
CA ARG A 463 4.60 -25.84 -10.54
C ARG A 463 5.89 -25.11 -10.95
N VAL A 464 6.01 -24.76 -12.23
CA VAL A 464 7.16 -24.02 -12.78
C VAL A 464 6.98 -22.53 -12.51
N VAL A 465 5.78 -21.99 -12.75
CA VAL A 465 5.44 -20.57 -12.49
C VAL A 465 5.57 -20.25 -11.00
N GLY A 466 5.07 -21.12 -10.11
CA GLY A 466 5.22 -20.96 -8.66
C GLY A 466 6.68 -20.93 -8.21
N ARG A 467 7.57 -21.72 -8.84
CA ARG A 467 9.01 -21.68 -8.56
C ARG A 467 9.67 -20.38 -9.05
N VAL A 468 9.30 -19.88 -10.22
CA VAL A 468 9.83 -18.61 -10.74
C VAL A 468 9.40 -17.44 -9.86
N ILE A 469 8.13 -17.41 -9.44
CA ILE A 469 7.60 -16.40 -8.52
C ILE A 469 8.32 -16.46 -7.16
N TRP A 470 8.56 -17.67 -6.62
CA TRP A 470 9.30 -17.85 -5.36
C TRP A 470 10.74 -17.32 -5.42
N VAL A 471 11.43 -17.54 -6.56
CA VAL A 471 12.78 -17.01 -6.79
C VAL A 471 12.78 -15.49 -6.93
N ILE A 472 11.81 -14.91 -7.64
CA ILE A 472 11.68 -13.44 -7.79
C ILE A 472 11.34 -12.77 -6.45
N LEU A 473 10.61 -13.46 -5.57
CA LEU A 473 10.25 -12.97 -4.23
C LEU A 473 11.38 -13.11 -3.20
N GLY A 474 12.58 -13.53 -3.60
CA GLY A 474 13.75 -13.55 -2.71
C GLY A 474 13.82 -14.76 -1.77
N GLY A 475 13.07 -15.83 -2.02
CA GLY A 475 13.18 -17.06 -1.25
C GLY A 475 14.55 -17.70 -1.41
N GLU A 476 15.23 -18.01 -0.30
CA GLU A 476 16.53 -18.70 -0.34
C GLU A 476 16.42 -20.05 -1.06
N HIS A 477 17.51 -20.42 -1.75
CA HIS A 477 17.66 -21.74 -2.36
C HIS A 477 17.67 -22.82 -1.29
N GLY A 478 16.50 -23.39 -1.00
CA GLY A 478 16.41 -24.66 -0.28
C GLY A 478 17.24 -25.71 -1.00
N LYS A 479 18.34 -26.13 -0.38
CA LYS A 479 19.12 -27.32 -0.78
C LYS A 479 18.21 -28.54 -0.74
N GLY A 480 17.57 -28.87 -1.86
CA GLY A 480 16.71 -30.06 -1.90
C GLY A 480 15.80 -30.16 -3.11
N SER A 481 16.36 -30.23 -4.33
CA SER A 481 15.84 -31.06 -5.42
C SER A 481 16.70 -30.85 -6.67
N SER A 482 17.59 -31.78 -6.95
CA SER A 482 18.35 -31.86 -8.20
C SER A 482 17.44 -31.95 -9.43
N GLY A 483 17.77 -31.23 -10.50
CA GLY A 483 17.44 -31.62 -11.88
C GLY A 483 16.22 -30.94 -12.52
N GLY A 484 16.33 -29.66 -12.85
CA GLY A 484 15.41 -28.99 -13.79
C GLY A 484 16.08 -27.77 -14.40
N SER A 485 16.88 -27.98 -15.45
CA SER A 485 17.57 -26.95 -16.23
C SER A 485 16.59 -25.84 -16.66
N ALA A 486 17.04 -24.58 -16.68
CA ALA A 486 16.30 -23.43 -17.21
C ALA A 486 15.76 -23.65 -18.65
N GLU A 487 16.34 -24.61 -19.38
CA GLU A 487 15.89 -25.10 -20.69
C GLU A 487 14.47 -25.69 -20.67
N GLY A 488 14.04 -26.31 -19.56
CA GLY A 488 12.69 -26.85 -19.40
C GLY A 488 11.62 -25.77 -19.26
N GLY A 489 11.96 -24.60 -18.70
CA GLY A 489 11.03 -23.48 -18.50
C GLY A 489 10.64 -22.81 -19.81
N ILE A 490 11.61 -22.59 -20.71
CA ILE A 490 11.37 -21.97 -22.03
C ILE A 490 10.44 -22.86 -22.87
N GLY A 491 10.66 -24.17 -22.88
CA GLY A 491 9.80 -25.12 -23.59
C GLY A 491 8.34 -25.08 -23.12
N VAL A 492 8.11 -24.98 -21.82
CA VAL A 492 6.75 -24.87 -21.23
C VAL A 492 6.09 -23.53 -21.61
N VAL A 493 6.83 -22.42 -21.58
CA VAL A 493 6.30 -21.10 -21.99
C VAL A 493 5.94 -21.07 -23.47
N LEU A 494 6.80 -21.59 -24.34
CA LEU A 494 6.53 -21.69 -25.77
C LEU A 494 5.31 -22.57 -26.06
N LEU A 495 5.16 -23.68 -25.32
CA LEU A 495 4.00 -24.57 -25.43
C LEU A 495 2.71 -23.86 -24.99
N MET A 496 2.73 -23.13 -23.86
CA MET A 496 1.57 -22.32 -23.42
C MET A 496 1.20 -21.27 -24.45
N MET A 497 2.18 -20.55 -24.99
CA MET A 497 1.96 -19.55 -26.04
C MET A 497 1.38 -20.18 -27.31
N PHE A 498 1.85 -21.36 -27.72
CA PHE A 498 1.28 -22.09 -28.84
C PHE A 498 -0.18 -22.44 -28.62
N PHE A 499 -0.54 -23.00 -27.46
CA PHE A 499 -1.93 -23.34 -27.16
C PHE A 499 -2.84 -22.12 -27.01
N LEU A 500 -2.33 -21.01 -26.47
CA LEU A 500 -3.03 -19.71 -26.49
C LEU A 500 -3.31 -19.23 -27.92
N LEU A 501 -2.38 -19.41 -28.85
CA LEU A 501 -2.60 -19.05 -30.26
C LEU A 501 -3.62 -19.96 -30.95
N VAL A 502 -3.73 -21.23 -30.53
CA VAL A 502 -4.70 -22.20 -31.07
C VAL A 502 -6.11 -21.98 -30.50
N THR A 503 -6.26 -21.53 -29.25
CA THR A 503 -7.58 -21.28 -28.64
C THR A 503 -8.31 -20.14 -29.33
N VAL A 504 -7.61 -19.09 -29.77
CA VAL A 504 -8.18 -17.91 -30.43
C VAL A 504 -9.02 -18.25 -31.67
N PRO A 505 -8.48 -18.93 -32.71
CA PRO A 505 -9.27 -19.29 -33.88
C PRO A 505 -10.38 -20.30 -33.56
N VAL A 506 -10.14 -21.23 -32.64
CA VAL A 506 -11.12 -22.26 -32.25
C VAL A 506 -12.32 -21.64 -31.53
N LYS A 507 -12.10 -20.65 -30.66
CA LYS A 507 -13.15 -19.88 -30.00
C LYS A 507 -13.95 -19.08 -31.02
N ALA A 508 -13.30 -18.42 -32.00
CA ALA A 508 -13.99 -17.71 -33.07
C ALA A 508 -14.91 -18.64 -33.89
N ILE A 509 -14.44 -19.84 -34.25
CA ILE A 509 -15.23 -20.85 -34.97
C ILE A 509 -16.45 -21.26 -34.14
N PHE A 510 -16.25 -21.62 -32.87
CA PHE A 510 -17.34 -22.00 -31.97
C PHE A 510 -18.39 -20.90 -31.85
N THR A 511 -17.96 -19.66 -31.60
CA THR A 511 -18.86 -18.50 -31.48
C THR A 511 -19.67 -18.27 -32.76
N ARG A 512 -19.05 -18.36 -33.94
CA ARG A 512 -19.76 -18.16 -35.23
C ARG A 512 -20.76 -19.28 -35.51
N VAL A 513 -20.43 -20.54 -35.22
CA VAL A 513 -21.37 -21.66 -35.33
C VAL A 513 -22.53 -21.49 -34.34
N ALA A 514 -22.24 -21.15 -33.08
CA ALA A 514 -23.27 -20.88 -32.07
C ALA A 514 -24.18 -19.70 -32.48
N ALA A 515 -23.61 -18.62 -33.01
CA ALA A 515 -24.37 -17.46 -33.48
C ALA A 515 -25.27 -17.77 -34.69
N SER A 516 -24.86 -18.69 -35.58
CA SER A 516 -25.72 -19.17 -36.67
C SER A 516 -26.99 -19.89 -36.18
N MET A 517 -26.96 -20.40 -34.94
CA MET A 517 -28.08 -21.08 -34.30
C MET A 517 -28.99 -20.13 -33.50
N LEU A 518 -28.80 -18.81 -33.61
CA LEU A 518 -29.65 -17.83 -32.93
C LEU A 518 -31.09 -17.93 -33.48
N PRO A 519 -32.13 -18.07 -32.63
CA PRO A 519 -33.51 -18.21 -33.08
C PRO A 519 -34.00 -17.08 -33.98
N GLU A 520 -34.81 -17.46 -34.98
CA GLU A 520 -35.57 -16.52 -35.79
C GLU A 520 -36.57 -15.75 -34.91
N GLY A 521 -36.35 -14.44 -34.76
CA GLY A 521 -37.15 -13.56 -33.89
C GLY A 521 -36.36 -12.82 -32.80
N LEU A 522 -35.06 -13.10 -32.65
CA LEU A 522 -34.18 -12.36 -31.73
C LEU A 522 -33.20 -11.47 -32.48
N ASP A 523 -33.43 -10.17 -32.46
CA ASP A 523 -32.54 -9.21 -33.12
C ASP A 523 -31.18 -9.14 -32.43
N PRO A 524 -30.07 -9.11 -33.18
CA PRO A 524 -28.74 -9.04 -32.60
C PRO A 524 -28.35 -7.59 -32.27
N ILE A 525 -27.50 -7.41 -31.26
CA ILE A 525 -26.99 -6.08 -30.84
C ILE A 525 -25.87 -5.53 -31.72
N VAL A 526 -25.30 -6.38 -32.58
CA VAL A 526 -24.31 -6.00 -33.60
C VAL A 526 -24.79 -6.52 -34.96
N PRO A 527 -24.56 -5.79 -36.05
CA PRO A 527 -24.92 -6.26 -37.37
C PRO A 527 -24.08 -7.49 -37.72
N PHE A 528 -24.74 -8.58 -38.11
CA PHE A 528 -24.06 -9.74 -38.68
C PHE A 528 -24.99 -10.54 -39.59
N ASP A 529 -24.40 -11.20 -40.60
CA ASP A 529 -25.14 -12.10 -41.48
C ASP A 529 -25.37 -13.46 -40.81
N ARG A 530 -26.62 -13.73 -40.37
CA ARG A 530 -27.02 -15.02 -39.77
C ARG A 530 -26.77 -16.21 -40.68
N ARG A 531 -26.79 -16.01 -42.00
CA ARG A 531 -26.57 -17.07 -43.01
C ARG A 531 -25.12 -17.15 -43.49
N PHE A 532 -24.24 -16.27 -43.01
CA PHE A 532 -22.81 -16.20 -43.33
C PHE A 532 -22.51 -16.41 -44.83
N GLY A 533 -23.20 -15.66 -45.70
CA GLY A 533 -23.07 -15.72 -47.15
C GLY A 533 -23.88 -16.84 -47.82
N GLY A 534 -24.96 -17.32 -47.18
CA GLY A 534 -25.82 -18.38 -47.71
C GLY A 534 -25.25 -19.80 -47.57
N LYS A 535 -24.20 -19.96 -46.76
CA LYS A 535 -23.50 -21.24 -46.54
C LYS A 535 -24.08 -22.07 -45.41
N VAL A 536 -25.11 -21.59 -44.74
CA VAL A 536 -25.87 -22.39 -43.79
C VAL A 536 -26.64 -23.46 -44.57
N ILE A 537 -26.16 -24.70 -44.53
CA ILE A 537 -26.66 -25.81 -45.35
C ILE A 537 -28.08 -26.17 -44.91
N SER A 538 -29.03 -26.07 -45.84
CA SER A 538 -30.41 -26.55 -45.70
C SER A 538 -30.55 -27.91 -46.38
N GLU A 539 -29.84 -28.93 -45.87
CA GLU A 539 -30.07 -30.31 -46.30
C GLU A 539 -30.59 -31.11 -45.10
N GLY A 540 -31.92 -31.34 -45.10
CA GLY A 540 -32.56 -32.23 -44.13
C GLY A 540 -33.04 -31.60 -42.80
N GLY A 541 -33.37 -30.31 -42.78
CA GLY A 541 -34.15 -29.70 -41.69
C GLY A 541 -33.35 -29.12 -40.50
N GLY A 542 -32.13 -28.64 -40.69
CA GLY A 542 -31.40 -27.91 -39.65
C GLY A 542 -30.35 -26.95 -40.20
N GLU A 543 -30.65 -25.65 -40.13
CA GLU A 543 -29.75 -24.55 -40.45
C GLU A 543 -28.56 -24.48 -39.47
N THR A 544 -27.40 -25.04 -39.81
CA THR A 544 -26.16 -24.84 -39.02
C THR A 544 -24.94 -24.61 -39.93
N LEU A 545 -24.08 -23.67 -39.54
CA LEU A 545 -22.82 -23.40 -40.23
C LEU A 545 -21.77 -24.49 -39.94
N GLY A 546 -21.09 -25.01 -40.98
CA GLY A 546 -20.02 -26.00 -40.80
C GLY A 546 -18.75 -25.40 -40.16
N ILE A 547 -17.92 -26.22 -39.50
CA ILE A 547 -16.67 -25.79 -38.83
C ILE A 547 -15.71 -25.09 -39.81
N MET A 548 -15.47 -25.69 -40.97
CA MET A 548 -14.59 -25.12 -42.01
C MET A 548 -15.20 -23.85 -42.63
N GLU A 549 -16.52 -23.83 -42.81
CA GLU A 549 -17.24 -22.67 -43.35
C GLU A 549 -17.20 -21.50 -42.39
N ALA A 550 -17.32 -21.74 -41.09
CA ALA A 550 -17.22 -20.73 -40.05
C ALA A 550 -15.86 -20.00 -40.08
N TRP A 551 -14.76 -20.72 -40.32
CA TRP A 551 -13.44 -20.10 -40.46
C TRP A 551 -13.26 -19.40 -41.80
N THR A 552 -13.64 -20.04 -42.90
CA THR A 552 -13.42 -19.51 -44.25
C THR A 552 -14.28 -18.28 -44.56
N THR A 553 -15.47 -18.16 -43.98
CA THR A 553 -16.34 -16.97 -44.08
C THR A 553 -15.89 -15.81 -43.19
N PHE A 554 -14.89 -16.02 -42.34
CA PHE A 554 -14.37 -14.97 -41.47
C PHE A 554 -13.42 -14.08 -42.27
N GLU A 555 -13.87 -12.92 -42.73
CA GLU A 555 -13.06 -12.00 -43.53
C GLU A 555 -11.78 -11.56 -42.83
N TRP A 556 -10.73 -11.27 -43.60
CA TRP A 556 -9.42 -10.86 -43.05
C TRP A 556 -9.50 -9.58 -42.20
N SER A 557 -10.27 -8.58 -42.64
CA SER A 557 -10.51 -7.33 -41.91
C SER A 557 -11.13 -7.60 -40.53
N ALA A 558 -12.11 -8.50 -40.47
CA ALA A 558 -12.78 -8.91 -39.25
C ALA A 558 -11.87 -9.77 -38.35
N ARG A 559 -11.02 -10.65 -38.91
CA ARG A 559 -10.01 -11.42 -38.17
C ARG A 559 -8.99 -10.51 -37.48
N VAL A 560 -8.48 -9.51 -38.18
CA VAL A 560 -7.52 -8.55 -37.60
C VAL A 560 -8.18 -7.75 -36.47
N ARG A 561 -9.44 -7.33 -36.63
CA ARG A 561 -10.21 -6.64 -35.57
C ARG A 561 -10.40 -7.54 -34.34
N TYR A 562 -10.84 -8.77 -34.55
CA TYR A 562 -10.99 -9.77 -33.49
C TYR A 562 -9.68 -10.03 -32.74
N LEU A 563 -8.57 -10.25 -33.45
CA LEU A 563 -7.26 -10.46 -32.83
C LEU A 563 -6.80 -9.24 -32.04
N LYS A 564 -7.06 -8.02 -32.54
CA LYS A 564 -6.79 -6.77 -31.79
C LYS A 564 -7.57 -6.70 -30.48
N VAL A 565 -8.84 -7.10 -30.47
CA VAL A 565 -9.65 -7.16 -29.25
C VAL A 565 -9.03 -8.14 -28.25
N VAL A 566 -8.68 -9.35 -28.70
CA VAL A 566 -8.02 -10.37 -27.86
C VAL A 566 -6.71 -9.86 -27.27
N LEU A 567 -5.82 -9.29 -28.10
CA LEU A 567 -4.53 -8.78 -27.66
C LEU A 567 -4.68 -7.60 -26.68
N LYS A 568 -5.63 -6.70 -26.91
CA LYS A 568 -5.90 -5.58 -25.99
C LYS A 568 -6.45 -6.08 -24.65
N ALA A 569 -7.36 -7.05 -24.66
CA ALA A 569 -7.90 -7.64 -23.43
C ALA A 569 -6.79 -8.35 -22.63
N LEU A 570 -5.96 -9.17 -23.30
CA LEU A 570 -4.81 -9.83 -22.68
C LEU A 570 -3.81 -8.81 -22.10
N ALA A 571 -3.51 -7.75 -22.84
CA ALA A 571 -2.61 -6.69 -22.36
C ALA A 571 -3.17 -5.99 -21.11
N LEU A 572 -4.48 -5.74 -21.05
CA LEU A 572 -5.13 -5.16 -19.88
C LEU A 572 -5.09 -6.11 -18.67
N GLU A 573 -5.35 -7.40 -18.86
CA GLU A 573 -5.26 -8.41 -17.79
C GLU A 573 -3.83 -8.52 -17.24
N VAL A 574 -2.83 -8.58 -18.12
CA VAL A 574 -1.41 -8.60 -17.71
C VAL A 574 -1.04 -7.31 -16.98
N ALA A 575 -1.45 -6.15 -17.48
CA ALA A 575 -1.16 -4.87 -16.84
C ALA A 575 -1.80 -4.77 -15.44
N LEU A 576 -3.05 -5.18 -15.27
CA LEU A 576 -3.73 -5.24 -13.98
C LEU A 576 -3.06 -6.23 -13.04
N GLY A 577 -2.69 -7.42 -13.54
CA GLY A 577 -2.00 -8.45 -12.75
C GLY A 577 -0.63 -7.99 -12.27
N VAL A 578 0.18 -7.36 -13.13
CA VAL A 578 1.49 -6.82 -12.77
C VAL A 578 1.36 -5.65 -11.79
N LEU A 579 0.48 -4.69 -12.06
CA LEU A 579 0.28 -3.53 -11.19
C LEU A 579 -0.25 -3.94 -9.81
N GLY A 580 -1.29 -4.78 -9.77
CA GLY A 580 -1.85 -5.32 -8.54
C GLY A 580 -0.84 -6.17 -7.77
N GLY A 581 -0.07 -7.00 -8.48
CA GLY A 581 0.99 -7.81 -7.87
C GLY A 581 2.10 -6.96 -7.25
N LEU A 582 2.57 -5.92 -7.96
CA LEU A 582 3.58 -4.99 -7.43
C LEU A 582 3.08 -4.23 -6.20
N LEU A 583 1.82 -3.80 -6.20
CA LEU A 583 1.19 -3.14 -5.06
C LEU A 583 1.10 -4.08 -3.85
N VAL A 584 0.60 -5.30 -4.04
CA VAL A 584 0.54 -6.31 -2.98
C VAL A 584 1.93 -6.64 -2.44
N ILE A 585 2.94 -6.75 -3.29
CA ILE A 585 4.34 -6.94 -2.84
C ILE A 585 4.81 -5.75 -2.01
N GLY A 586 4.51 -4.52 -2.42
CA GLY A 586 4.81 -3.31 -1.67
C GLY A 586 4.14 -3.29 -0.29
N GLU A 587 2.85 -3.61 -0.24
CA GLU A 587 2.05 -3.70 0.99
C GLU A 587 2.55 -4.82 1.92
N LEU A 588 2.88 -5.99 1.38
CA LEU A 588 3.45 -7.10 2.14
C LEU A 588 4.83 -6.79 2.67
N LYS A 589 5.69 -6.13 1.89
CA LYS A 589 6.98 -5.64 2.37
C LYS A 589 6.80 -4.61 3.48
N TRP A 590 5.88 -3.67 3.31
CA TRP A 590 5.57 -2.69 4.35
C TRP A 590 5.09 -3.35 5.64
N LEU A 591 4.25 -4.40 5.54
CA LEU A 591 3.81 -5.18 6.68
C LEU A 591 4.97 -5.96 7.34
N LEU A 592 5.83 -6.62 6.56
CA LEU A 592 6.93 -7.47 7.05
C LEU A 592 8.14 -6.72 7.60
N TYR A 593 8.50 -5.56 7.03
CA TYR A 593 9.63 -4.72 7.50
C TYR A 593 9.24 -3.76 8.63
N SER A 594 8.04 -3.91 9.17
CA SER A 594 7.53 -3.07 10.24
C SER A 594 7.61 -3.68 11.64
N HIS A 595 8.30 -4.83 11.74
CA HIS A 595 8.62 -5.56 12.97
C HIS A 595 10.11 -5.51 13.28
#